data_AF-A0A7K5Q8E2-F1
#
_entry.id   AF-A0A7K5Q8E2-F1
#
_cell.length_a   1.000
_cell.length_b   1.000
_cell.length_c   1.000
_cell.angle_alpha   90.00
_cell.angle_beta   90.00
_cell.angle_gamma   90.00
#
_symmetry.space_group_name_H-M   'P 1'
#
loop_
_entity.id
_entity.type
_entity.pdbx_description
1 polymer ?
#
loop_
_entity_poly.entity_id
_entity_poly.type
_entity_poly.pdbx_seq_one_letter_code
_entity_poly.pdbx_strand_id
1 'polypeptide(L)'
;TLVNRVVSHLVQAIRGKDSCFSSIERQSAGSYYERVKISEPNEFDIMLVMPVTRIQLDESDDTGAFYYVSFKRSPKEKGWLKFLEEDGKLSAFKMLQALREIIKQEIKNIKGVEVTVARKKAGSPAITLQIKNPPSEISVDIILTLEAQHSWPASTQGGLKIEQWLGTKKRRDFRFRSIYLVAKQNKREKVLRGTSNTDNNKKGCLKLLKFLLEQLKMKHPKELEKFCSYHVKTAFLHSCVTWPNDTDWHLGNLDHSFQQCLEFFVDCLQKSQLTHFFIPQYNLLSLEDKAKHHFLSRKISQELNNGFPVFHE
;
A
#
# COMPACT_ATOMS: atom_id res chain seq x y z
N THR A 1 -22.39 4.74 1.62
CA THR A 1 -22.07 3.33 1.93
C THR A 1 -21.94 3.16 3.43
N LEU A 2 -22.14 1.95 3.93
CA LEU A 2 -22.00 1.60 5.36
C LEU A 2 -20.61 1.99 5.91
N VAL A 3 -19.56 1.70 5.14
CA VAL A 3 -18.17 2.07 5.43
C VAL A 3 -18.01 3.58 5.64
N ASN A 4 -18.58 4.40 4.74
CA ASN A 4 -18.49 5.86 4.89
C ASN A 4 -19.13 6.35 6.17
N ARG A 5 -20.28 5.79 6.57
CA ARG A 5 -20.96 6.16 7.82
C ARG A 5 -20.10 5.84 9.03
N VAL A 6 -19.59 4.61 9.13
CA VAL A 6 -18.74 4.15 10.24
C VAL A 6 -17.47 5.00 10.33
N VAL A 7 -16.79 5.22 9.21
CA VAL A 7 -15.52 5.94 9.17
C VAL A 7 -15.69 7.42 9.49
N SER A 8 -16.72 8.08 8.96
CA SER A 8 -16.98 9.49 9.27
C SER A 8 -17.28 9.70 10.76
N HIS A 9 -18.06 8.80 11.38
CA HIS A 9 -18.31 8.80 12.82
C HIS A 9 -17.00 8.67 13.62
N LEU A 10 -16.16 7.69 13.25
CA LEU A 10 -14.87 7.47 13.90
C LEU A 10 -13.95 8.69 13.77
N VAL A 11 -13.83 9.28 12.58
CA VAL A 11 -12.99 10.47 12.35
C VAL A 11 -13.43 11.63 13.25
N GLN A 12 -14.74 11.89 13.34
CA GLN A 12 -15.26 12.96 14.21
C GLN A 12 -14.92 12.72 15.68
N ALA A 13 -15.12 11.49 16.16
CA ALA A 13 -14.82 11.14 17.55
C ALA A 13 -13.32 11.17 17.85
N ILE A 14 -12.48 10.70 16.93
CA ILE A 14 -11.01 10.71 17.08
C ILE A 14 -10.52 12.15 17.25
N ARG A 15 -10.98 13.08 16.41
CA ARG A 15 -10.63 14.50 16.50
C ARG A 15 -11.03 15.14 17.82
N GLY A 16 -12.17 14.73 18.39
CA GLY A 16 -12.71 15.30 19.63
C GLY A 16 -12.12 14.71 20.91
N LYS A 17 -11.65 13.46 20.90
CA LYS A 17 -11.19 12.75 22.10
C LYS A 17 -9.72 12.94 22.44
N ASP A 18 -8.88 13.21 21.44
CA ASP A 18 -7.44 13.37 21.64
C ASP A 18 -6.93 14.53 20.80
N SER A 19 -6.43 15.57 21.49
CA SER A 19 -5.95 16.77 20.83
C SER A 19 -4.89 16.48 19.78
N CYS A 20 -3.99 15.50 20.03
CA CYS A 20 -2.96 15.13 19.07
C CYS A 20 -3.53 14.66 17.74
N PHE A 21 -4.74 14.08 17.72
CA PHE A 21 -5.41 13.58 16.53
C PHE A 21 -6.44 14.56 15.95
N SER A 22 -6.52 15.79 16.49
CA SER A 22 -7.48 16.82 16.09
C SER A 22 -7.40 17.21 14.61
N SER A 23 -6.20 17.11 14.02
CA SER A 23 -5.92 17.44 12.61
C SER A 23 -6.05 16.25 11.65
N ILE A 24 -6.44 15.06 12.12
CA ILE A 24 -6.61 13.88 11.25
C ILE A 24 -7.60 14.18 10.15
N GLU A 25 -7.25 13.94 8.90
CA GLU A 25 -8.16 13.94 7.77
C GLU A 25 -8.29 12.53 7.17
N ARG A 26 -9.46 12.23 6.64
CA ARG A 26 -9.69 10.98 5.92
C ARG A 26 -9.19 11.15 4.48
N GLN A 27 -8.28 10.29 4.07
CA GLN A 27 -7.94 10.09 2.67
C GLN A 27 -8.31 8.67 2.24
N SER A 28 -9.12 8.58 1.19
CA SER A 28 -9.52 7.30 0.62
C SER A 28 -8.42 6.78 -0.30
N ALA A 29 -7.89 5.57 -0.05
CA ALA A 29 -6.77 4.99 -0.78
C ALA A 29 -7.00 3.51 -1.10
N GLY A 30 -6.17 2.91 -1.96
CA GLY A 30 -6.24 1.48 -2.26
C GLY A 30 -7.19 1.09 -3.40
N SER A 31 -7.23 -0.22 -3.68
CA SER A 31 -7.73 -0.74 -4.97
C SER A 31 -9.20 -0.43 -5.26
N TYR A 32 -10.04 -0.28 -4.23
CA TYR A 32 -11.43 0.11 -4.39
C TYR A 32 -11.57 1.52 -4.99
N TYR A 33 -10.91 2.52 -4.40
CA TYR A 33 -10.98 3.90 -4.87
C TYR A 33 -10.21 4.14 -6.17
N GLU A 34 -9.19 3.32 -6.44
CA GLU A 34 -8.43 3.30 -7.69
C GLU A 34 -9.18 2.61 -8.86
N ARG A 35 -10.34 2.00 -8.59
CA ARG A 35 -11.14 1.20 -9.57
C ARG A 35 -10.39 -0.01 -10.13
N VAL A 36 -9.44 -0.57 -9.37
CA VAL A 36 -8.65 -1.77 -9.69
C VAL A 36 -8.87 -2.93 -8.70
N LYS A 37 -9.96 -2.87 -7.92
CA LYS A 37 -10.45 -4.02 -7.15
C LYS A 37 -11.00 -5.06 -8.13
N ILE A 38 -10.71 -6.32 -7.84
CA ILE A 38 -10.95 -7.47 -8.74
C ILE A 38 -12.06 -8.40 -8.24
N SER A 39 -12.39 -8.35 -6.95
CA SER A 39 -13.48 -9.09 -6.29
C SER A 39 -14.49 -8.13 -5.65
N GLU A 40 -15.55 -8.66 -5.03
CA GLU A 40 -16.53 -7.85 -4.30
C GLU A 40 -15.85 -6.81 -3.39
N PRO A 41 -16.45 -5.62 -3.21
CA PRO A 41 -15.89 -4.55 -2.40
C PRO A 41 -16.06 -4.84 -0.90
N ASN A 42 -15.48 -5.95 -0.43
CA ASN A 42 -15.50 -6.40 0.95
C ASN A 42 -14.21 -5.99 1.70
N GLU A 43 -13.29 -5.27 1.05
CA GLU A 43 -12.08 -4.72 1.66
C GLU A 43 -11.86 -3.26 1.26
N PHE A 44 -11.61 -2.41 2.26
CA PHE A 44 -11.33 -0.99 2.07
C PHE A 44 -10.08 -0.58 2.84
N ASP A 45 -9.17 0.13 2.17
CA ASP A 45 -8.03 0.78 2.80
C ASP A 45 -8.38 2.27 3.04
N ILE A 46 -8.24 2.75 4.26
CA ILE A 46 -8.54 4.14 4.62
C ILE A 46 -7.37 4.73 5.37
N MET A 47 -6.80 5.79 4.81
CA MET A 47 -5.72 6.52 5.44
C MET A 47 -6.32 7.62 6.33
N LEU A 48 -5.87 7.67 7.58
CA LEU A 48 -6.08 8.80 8.48
C LEU A 48 -4.80 9.61 8.48
N VAL A 49 -4.83 10.72 7.77
CA VAL A 49 -3.67 11.53 7.43
C VAL A 49 -3.55 12.68 8.41
N MET A 50 -2.36 12.87 8.97
CA MET A 50 -2.04 13.97 9.87
C MET A 50 -0.91 14.80 9.29
N PRO A 51 -1.08 16.12 9.08
CA PRO A 51 0.01 16.96 8.66
C PRO A 51 1.07 17.05 9.77
N VAL A 52 2.33 16.86 9.39
CA VAL A 52 3.46 17.04 10.29
C VAL A 52 4.52 17.92 9.61
N THR A 53 5.09 18.84 10.38
CA THR A 53 6.08 19.80 9.90
C THR A 53 7.34 19.75 10.74
N ARG A 54 8.45 20.20 10.16
CA ARG A 54 9.74 20.32 10.85
C ARG A 54 10.22 19.00 11.46
N ILE A 55 9.96 17.90 10.76
CA ILE A 55 10.50 16.59 11.14
C ILE A 55 11.90 16.40 10.56
N GLN A 56 12.65 15.50 11.18
CA GLN A 56 13.85 14.90 10.67
C GLN A 56 13.58 13.40 10.46
N LEU A 57 14.13 12.87 9.37
CA LEU A 57 14.00 11.49 8.97
C LEU A 57 15.40 10.87 8.99
N ASP A 58 15.60 9.90 9.86
CA ASP A 58 16.84 9.15 9.98
C ASP A 58 16.59 7.73 9.45
N GLU A 59 17.40 7.27 8.50
CA GLU A 59 17.22 5.94 7.89
C GLU A 59 17.35 4.86 8.97
N SER A 60 16.37 3.94 9.00
CA SER A 60 16.34 2.84 9.97
C SER A 60 17.10 1.60 9.46
N ASP A 61 17.34 1.51 8.15
CA ASP A 61 18.03 0.39 7.50
C ASP A 61 18.64 0.82 6.16
N ASP A 62 19.21 -0.16 5.46
CA ASP A 62 19.85 -0.01 4.15
C ASP A 62 18.87 0.00 2.97
N THR A 63 17.56 -0.18 3.21
CA THR A 63 16.56 -0.19 2.12
C THR A 63 16.20 1.21 1.66
N GLY A 64 16.37 2.23 2.52
CA GLY A 64 15.91 3.59 2.26
C GLY A 64 14.38 3.75 2.27
N ALA A 65 13.63 2.76 2.75
CA ALA A 65 12.17 2.79 2.87
C ALA A 65 11.67 2.96 4.31
N PHE A 66 12.51 2.69 5.31
CA PHE A 66 12.16 2.77 6.72
C PHE A 66 12.93 3.90 7.40
N TYR A 67 12.21 4.69 8.20
CA TYR A 67 12.75 5.88 8.85
C TYR A 67 12.33 5.95 10.31
N TYR A 68 13.25 6.38 11.16
CA TYR A 68 12.93 7.01 12.42
C TYR A 68 12.50 8.45 12.18
N VAL A 69 11.49 8.90 12.92
CA VAL A 69 10.96 10.26 12.82
C VAL A 69 11.24 10.99 14.12
N SER A 70 11.89 12.15 14.03
CA SER A 70 12.12 13.05 15.16
C SER A 70 11.66 14.46 14.78
N PHE A 71 11.41 15.32 15.77
CA PHE A 71 11.11 16.72 15.50
C PHE A 71 12.39 17.56 15.58
N LYS A 72 12.66 18.41 14.58
CA LYS A 72 13.80 19.34 14.57
C LYS A 72 13.74 20.38 15.70
N ARG A 73 12.56 20.61 16.26
CA ARG A 73 12.28 21.48 17.42
C ARG A 73 11.08 20.91 18.16
N SER A 74 10.95 21.22 19.45
CA SER A 74 9.79 20.79 20.24
C SER A 74 8.47 21.12 19.51
N PRO A 75 7.57 20.14 19.35
CA PRO A 75 6.31 20.35 18.65
C PRO A 75 5.46 21.39 19.39
N LYS A 76 4.82 22.29 18.64
CA LYS A 76 3.96 23.33 19.25
C LYS A 76 2.79 22.71 20.00
N GLU A 77 2.26 21.63 19.47
CA GLU A 77 1.17 20.88 20.05
C GLU A 77 1.71 19.90 21.09
N LYS A 78 1.36 20.14 22.36
CA LYS A 78 1.83 19.30 23.48
C LYS A 78 1.34 17.85 23.38
N GLY A 79 0.29 17.59 22.61
CA GLY A 79 -0.25 16.25 22.36
C GLY A 79 0.78 15.27 21.78
N TRP A 80 1.79 15.75 21.04
CA TRP A 80 2.85 14.90 20.49
C TRP A 80 3.82 14.36 21.54
N LEU A 81 3.99 15.06 22.67
CA LEU A 81 5.01 14.74 23.67
C LEU A 81 4.82 13.35 24.29
N LYS A 82 3.56 12.90 24.48
CA LYS A 82 3.26 11.57 25.03
C LYS A 82 3.64 10.42 24.09
N PHE A 83 3.92 10.71 22.82
CA PHE A 83 4.30 9.73 21.81
C PHE A 83 5.81 9.69 21.56
N LEU A 84 6.60 10.54 22.21
CA LEU A 84 8.05 10.49 22.09
C LEU A 84 8.63 9.36 22.97
N GLU A 85 9.68 8.74 22.49
CA GLU A 85 10.58 7.90 23.28
C GLU A 85 11.64 8.77 23.99
N GLU A 86 12.41 8.17 24.89
CA GLU A 86 13.45 8.87 25.67
C GLU A 86 14.52 9.54 24.79
N ASP A 87 14.79 8.94 23.62
CA ASP A 87 15.73 9.48 22.62
C ASP A 87 15.11 10.56 21.71
N GLY A 88 13.88 11.00 22.00
CA GLY A 88 13.16 12.04 21.26
C GLY A 88 12.54 11.57 19.94
N LYS A 89 12.61 10.28 19.59
CA LYS A 89 11.95 9.73 18.40
C LYS A 89 10.47 9.52 18.63
N LEU A 90 9.68 9.68 17.57
CA LEU A 90 8.25 9.46 17.59
C LEU A 90 7.93 7.96 17.53
N SER A 91 7.18 7.49 18.52
CA SER A 91 6.80 6.09 18.65
C SER A 91 5.55 5.76 17.85
N ALA A 92 5.75 5.14 16.68
CA ALA A 92 4.68 4.58 15.87
C ALA A 92 3.78 3.61 16.67
N PHE A 93 4.37 2.85 17.60
CA PHE A 93 3.63 1.93 18.47
C PHE A 93 2.70 2.67 19.43
N LYS A 94 3.20 3.68 20.17
CA LYS A 94 2.37 4.45 21.12
C LYS A 94 1.22 5.16 20.40
N MET A 95 1.49 5.75 19.23
CA MET A 95 0.46 6.41 18.41
C MET A 95 -0.62 5.44 17.94
N LEU A 96 -0.24 4.30 17.33
CA LEU A 96 -1.20 3.29 16.88
C LEU A 96 -2.00 2.71 18.04
N GLN A 97 -1.37 2.51 19.19
CA GLN A 97 -2.05 1.98 20.37
C GLN A 97 -3.10 2.97 20.90
N ALA A 98 -2.76 4.25 21.02
CA ALA A 98 -3.70 5.29 21.43
C ALA A 98 -4.88 5.39 20.45
N LEU A 99 -4.61 5.46 19.14
CA LEU A 99 -5.65 5.50 18.11
C LEU A 99 -6.56 4.26 18.18
N ARG A 100 -5.99 3.07 18.37
CA ARG A 100 -6.74 1.81 18.47
C ARG A 100 -7.66 1.78 19.68
N GLU A 101 -7.24 2.28 20.83
CA GLU A 101 -8.09 2.35 22.02
C GLU A 101 -9.23 3.36 21.85
N ILE A 102 -8.97 4.51 21.23
CA ILE A 102 -10.02 5.48 20.88
C ILE A 102 -11.07 4.82 19.95
N ILE A 103 -10.62 4.13 18.91
CA ILE A 103 -11.50 3.43 17.96
C ILE A 103 -12.32 2.35 18.69
N LYS A 104 -11.68 1.49 19.51
CA LYS A 104 -12.36 0.44 20.28
C LYS A 104 -13.45 0.98 21.20
N GLN A 105 -13.20 2.12 21.85
CA GLN A 105 -14.19 2.76 22.69
C GLN A 105 -15.34 3.31 21.85
N GLU A 106 -15.03 3.93 20.71
CA GLU A 106 -16.04 4.59 19.89
C GLU A 106 -16.93 3.64 19.09
N ILE A 107 -16.42 2.51 18.62
CA ILE A 107 -17.26 1.54 17.89
C ILE A 107 -18.46 1.06 18.70
N LYS A 108 -18.38 1.07 20.04
CA LYS A 108 -19.48 0.72 20.94
C LYS A 108 -20.63 1.75 20.91
N ASN A 109 -20.35 2.97 20.48
CA ASN A 109 -21.33 4.06 20.39
C ASN A 109 -22.03 4.11 19.02
N ILE A 110 -21.57 3.32 18.04
CA ILE A 110 -22.16 3.28 16.70
C ILE A 110 -23.42 2.41 16.76
N LYS A 111 -24.59 3.04 16.61
CA LYS A 111 -25.89 2.35 16.59
C LYS A 111 -26.23 1.81 15.20
N GLY A 112 -26.90 0.67 15.15
CA GLY A 112 -27.44 0.10 13.90
C GLY A 112 -26.40 -0.50 12.96
N VAL A 113 -25.18 -0.77 13.46
CA VAL A 113 -24.13 -1.51 12.75
C VAL A 113 -23.38 -2.37 13.73
N GLU A 114 -23.18 -3.65 13.42
CA GLU A 114 -22.25 -4.49 14.17
C GLU A 114 -20.83 -4.29 13.61
N VAL A 115 -19.98 -3.61 14.39
CA VAL A 115 -18.58 -3.34 14.04
C VAL A 115 -17.68 -3.82 15.17
N THR A 116 -16.62 -4.56 14.82
CA THR A 116 -15.58 -4.97 15.76
C THR A 116 -14.19 -4.59 15.27
N VAL A 117 -13.21 -4.54 16.17
CA VAL A 117 -11.80 -4.31 15.82
C VAL A 117 -11.08 -5.66 15.83
N ALA A 118 -10.59 -6.12 14.68
CA ALA A 118 -9.87 -7.39 14.57
C ALA A 118 -8.58 -7.38 15.41
N ARG A 119 -8.13 -8.55 15.86
CA ARG A 119 -6.90 -8.69 16.68
C ARG A 119 -5.69 -8.04 16.00
N LYS A 120 -4.82 -7.42 16.80
CA LYS A 120 -3.57 -6.80 16.32
C LYS A 120 -2.70 -7.85 15.63
N LYS A 121 -2.40 -7.63 14.35
CA LYS A 121 -1.42 -8.43 13.58
C LYS A 121 -0.04 -7.83 13.79
N ALA A 122 0.95 -8.65 14.16
CA ALA A 122 2.32 -8.17 14.36
C ALA A 122 2.88 -7.56 13.06
N GLY A 123 3.53 -6.40 13.17
CA GLY A 123 4.10 -5.68 12.02
C GLY A 123 3.09 -5.02 11.06
N SER A 124 1.78 -5.21 11.25
CA SER A 124 0.76 -4.53 10.45
C SER A 124 0.59 -3.08 10.93
N PRO A 125 0.60 -2.09 10.01
CA PRO A 125 0.31 -0.69 10.36
C PRO A 125 -1.19 -0.43 10.53
N ALA A 126 -2.04 -1.36 10.08
CA ALA A 126 -3.47 -1.15 9.98
C ALA A 126 -4.22 -1.56 11.25
N ILE A 127 -5.21 -0.74 11.62
CA ILE A 127 -6.25 -1.09 12.58
C ILE A 127 -7.44 -1.59 11.76
N THR A 128 -7.55 -2.91 11.62
CA THR A 128 -8.61 -3.53 10.83
C THR A 128 -9.93 -3.55 11.60
N LEU A 129 -10.98 -2.97 11.02
CA LEU A 129 -12.37 -3.12 11.44
C LEU A 129 -13.04 -4.26 10.68
N GLN A 130 -13.91 -4.99 11.35
CA GLN A 130 -14.82 -5.96 10.75
C GLN A 130 -16.24 -5.45 10.92
N ILE A 131 -16.91 -5.18 9.79
CA ILE A 131 -18.26 -4.64 9.74
C ILE A 131 -19.16 -5.74 9.17
N LYS A 132 -20.11 -6.24 9.98
CA LYS A 132 -21.08 -7.20 9.47
C LYS A 132 -22.04 -6.51 8.50
N ASN A 133 -22.17 -7.07 7.30
CA ASN A 133 -23.04 -6.55 6.25
C ASN A 133 -23.63 -7.72 5.41
N PRO A 134 -24.60 -8.47 5.97
CA PRO A 134 -25.12 -9.68 5.35
C PRO A 134 -25.46 -9.48 3.85
N PRO A 135 -25.10 -10.42 2.96
CA PRO A 135 -24.58 -11.77 3.26
C PRO A 135 -23.07 -11.85 3.52
N SER A 136 -22.31 -10.76 3.39
CA SER A 136 -20.84 -10.75 3.52
C SER A 136 -20.34 -9.93 4.71
N GLU A 137 -19.06 -10.03 5.01
CA GLU A 137 -18.39 -9.17 6.00
C GLU A 137 -17.47 -8.19 5.28
N ILE A 138 -17.45 -6.94 5.74
CA ILE A 138 -16.58 -5.90 5.19
C ILE A 138 -15.41 -5.65 6.14
N SER A 139 -14.20 -5.86 5.63
CA SER A 139 -12.96 -5.51 6.31
C SER A 139 -12.52 -4.09 5.94
N VAL A 140 -12.25 -3.24 6.93
CA VAL A 140 -11.77 -1.86 6.72
C VAL A 140 -10.45 -1.65 7.44
N ASP A 141 -9.37 -1.48 6.69
CA ASP A 141 -8.04 -1.21 7.22
C ASP A 141 -7.85 0.31 7.43
N ILE A 142 -7.83 0.74 8.69
CA ILE A 142 -7.52 2.11 9.07
C ILE A 142 -5.99 2.25 9.23
N ILE A 143 -5.37 3.10 8.40
CA ILE A 143 -3.93 3.30 8.34
C ILE A 143 -3.60 4.72 8.83
N LEU A 144 -3.00 4.82 10.02
CA LEU A 144 -2.47 6.08 10.52
C LEU A 144 -1.27 6.51 9.65
N THR A 145 -1.36 7.72 9.11
CA THR A 145 -0.39 8.27 8.16
C THR A 145 0.03 9.67 8.56
N LEU A 146 1.33 9.94 8.56
CA LEU A 146 1.85 11.30 8.68
C LEU A 146 2.12 11.86 7.29
N GLU A 147 1.52 12.99 6.97
CA GLU A 147 1.86 13.78 5.80
C GLU A 147 2.99 14.74 6.17
N ALA A 148 4.20 14.39 5.77
CA ALA A 148 5.36 15.22 6.01
C ALA A 148 5.49 16.28 4.91
N GLN A 149 5.44 17.54 5.33
CA GLN A 149 5.79 18.69 4.49
C GLN A 149 7.32 18.79 4.39
N HIS A 150 7.91 17.82 3.70
CA HIS A 150 9.35 17.65 3.53
C HIS A 150 9.65 17.26 2.08
N SER A 151 10.82 17.65 1.57
CA SER A 151 11.32 17.13 0.30
C SER A 151 11.41 15.61 0.36
N TRP A 152 11.22 14.94 -0.78
CA TRP A 152 11.36 13.48 -0.81
C TRP A 152 12.76 13.04 -0.33
N PRO A 153 12.87 11.93 0.43
CA PRO A 153 14.15 11.46 0.96
C PRO A 153 15.19 11.19 -0.13
N ALA A 154 16.47 11.26 0.21
CA ALA A 154 17.58 11.01 -0.70
C ALA A 154 17.51 9.60 -1.32
N SER A 155 17.00 8.62 -0.58
CA SER A 155 16.76 7.26 -1.08
C SER A 155 15.86 7.19 -2.31
N THR A 156 14.99 8.17 -2.51
CA THR A 156 14.08 8.21 -3.65
C THR A 156 14.70 8.83 -4.90
N GLN A 157 15.95 9.29 -4.82
CA GLN A 157 16.66 9.85 -5.96
C GLN A 157 16.91 8.75 -7.01
N GLY A 158 16.71 9.08 -8.28
CA GLY A 158 16.70 8.09 -9.36
C GLY A 158 15.46 7.18 -9.42
N GLY A 159 14.54 7.27 -8.46
CA GLY A 159 13.22 6.63 -8.51
C GLY A 159 12.19 7.45 -9.31
N LEU A 160 11.00 6.87 -9.48
CA LEU A 160 9.90 7.46 -10.28
C LEU A 160 10.37 7.82 -11.70
N LYS A 161 10.88 6.83 -12.43
CA LYS A 161 11.49 6.98 -13.77
C LYS A 161 10.45 7.13 -14.88
N ILE A 162 9.55 8.10 -14.74
CA ILE A 162 8.40 8.30 -15.65
C ILE A 162 8.65 9.36 -16.72
N GLU A 163 9.89 9.85 -16.87
CA GLU A 163 10.21 10.94 -17.79
C GLU A 163 9.86 10.61 -19.24
N GLN A 164 10.13 9.38 -19.67
CA GLN A 164 9.82 8.91 -21.03
C GLN A 164 8.34 8.51 -21.20
N TRP A 165 7.61 8.30 -20.10
CA TRP A 165 6.21 7.87 -20.13
C TRP A 165 5.22 9.03 -19.93
N LEU A 166 5.35 9.76 -18.83
CA LEU A 166 4.44 10.85 -18.44
C LEU A 166 5.09 12.24 -18.56
N GLY A 167 6.37 12.30 -18.92
CA GLY A 167 7.11 13.56 -19.06
C GLY A 167 7.75 14.05 -17.76
N THR A 168 8.81 14.85 -17.92
CA THR A 168 9.58 15.46 -16.82
C THR A 168 8.73 16.39 -15.95
N LYS A 169 7.77 17.12 -16.55
CA LYS A 169 6.85 18.01 -15.84
C LYS A 169 5.99 17.24 -14.84
N LYS A 170 5.38 16.12 -15.25
CA LYS A 170 4.56 15.28 -14.35
C LYS A 170 5.38 14.68 -13.23
N ARG A 171 6.60 14.19 -13.54
CA ARG A 171 7.53 13.72 -12.51
C ARG A 171 7.82 14.80 -11.47
N ARG A 172 8.13 16.01 -11.92
CA ARG A 172 8.39 17.14 -11.04
C ARG A 172 7.17 17.48 -10.18
N ASP A 173 5.97 17.53 -10.79
CA ASP A 173 4.73 17.80 -10.07
C ASP A 173 4.44 16.76 -8.99
N PHE A 174 4.73 15.47 -9.23
CA PHE A 174 4.61 14.43 -8.20
C PHE A 174 5.63 14.60 -7.07
N ARG A 175 6.90 14.92 -7.39
CA ARG A 175 7.96 15.09 -6.39
C ARG A 175 7.81 16.36 -5.55
N PHE A 176 6.99 17.33 -5.98
CA PHE A 176 6.62 18.50 -5.17
C PHE A 176 5.51 18.21 -4.16
N ARG A 177 4.83 17.06 -4.26
CA ARG A 177 3.82 16.67 -3.27
C ARG A 177 4.47 16.15 -1.99
N SER A 178 3.75 16.28 -0.89
CA SER A 178 4.12 15.74 0.41
C SER A 178 4.43 14.24 0.34
N ILE A 179 5.29 13.78 1.23
CA ILE A 179 5.51 12.35 1.46
C ILE A 179 4.62 11.86 2.60
N TYR A 180 4.21 10.60 2.51
CA TYR A 180 3.35 9.97 3.49
C TYR A 180 4.12 8.87 4.22
N LEU A 181 4.17 8.95 5.54
CA LEU A 181 4.82 7.97 6.41
C LEU A 181 3.76 7.14 7.13
N VAL A 182 3.89 5.83 7.07
CA VAL A 182 2.97 4.88 7.68
C VAL A 182 3.68 4.11 8.78
N ALA A 183 2.96 3.81 9.86
CA ALA A 183 3.48 3.17 11.07
C ALA A 183 3.82 1.68 10.88
N LYS A 184 4.73 1.37 9.96
CA LYS A 184 5.17 0.02 9.63
C LYS A 184 6.46 -0.33 10.35
N GLN A 185 6.49 -1.48 11.02
CA GLN A 185 7.71 -1.98 11.62
C GLN A 185 8.68 -2.50 10.56
N ASN A 186 9.96 -2.24 10.77
CA ASN A 186 11.03 -2.85 10.03
C ASN A 186 11.23 -4.31 10.49
N LYS A 187 10.48 -5.20 9.87
CA LYS A 187 10.81 -6.63 9.80
C LYS A 187 10.86 -6.91 8.30
N ARG A 188 11.95 -7.51 7.80
CA ARG A 188 12.08 -7.88 6.38
C ARG A 188 10.74 -8.45 5.90
N GLU A 189 10.11 -7.70 5.00
CA GLU A 189 8.76 -7.83 4.44
C GLU A 189 7.54 -7.50 5.31
N LYS A 190 6.86 -6.43 4.90
CA LYS A 190 5.69 -6.46 4.01
C LYS A 190 5.76 -5.13 3.24
N VAL A 191 5.26 -4.99 2.03
CA VAL A 191 5.21 -3.67 1.37
C VAL A 191 3.77 -3.20 1.24
N LEU A 192 3.50 -1.95 1.59
CA LEU A 192 2.16 -1.36 1.56
C LEU A 192 1.88 -0.80 0.18
N ARG A 193 0.58 -0.81 -0.15
CA ARG A 193 0.03 -0.60 -1.48
C ARG A 193 0.14 0.88 -1.89
N GLY A 194 1.05 1.19 -2.81
CA GLY A 194 1.10 2.48 -3.50
C GLY A 194 0.01 2.60 -4.57
N THR A 195 -0.32 3.83 -4.99
CA THR A 195 -1.40 4.17 -5.93
C THR A 195 -0.86 4.48 -7.34
N SER A 196 -1.63 4.14 -8.38
CA SER A 196 -1.41 4.67 -9.73
C SER A 196 -2.74 4.72 -10.50
N ASN A 197 -2.95 5.81 -11.24
CA ASN A 197 -4.10 6.00 -12.14
C ASN A 197 -3.61 5.82 -13.58
N THR A 198 -4.13 4.84 -14.30
CA THR A 198 -3.83 4.59 -15.73
C THR A 198 -5.09 4.26 -16.54
N ASP A 199 -4.98 4.26 -17.87
CA ASP A 199 -6.06 4.06 -18.86
C ASP A 199 -6.77 2.70 -18.77
N ASN A 200 -7.90 2.56 -19.47
CA ASN A 200 -8.81 1.39 -19.35
C ASN A 200 -8.13 0.04 -19.66
N ASN A 201 -7.28 -0.06 -20.69
CA ASN A 201 -6.57 -1.31 -21.01
C ASN A 201 -5.42 -1.61 -20.02
N LYS A 202 -4.64 -0.59 -19.67
CA LYS A 202 -3.60 -0.63 -18.63
C LYS A 202 -4.17 -1.10 -17.29
N LYS A 203 -5.36 -0.62 -16.90
CA LYS A 203 -6.11 -1.11 -15.72
C LYS A 203 -6.59 -2.55 -15.88
N GLY A 204 -6.99 -2.96 -17.08
CA GLY A 204 -7.33 -4.34 -17.41
C GLY A 204 -6.18 -5.31 -17.12
N CYS A 205 -4.98 -5.03 -17.64
CA CYS A 205 -3.78 -5.84 -17.38
C CYS A 205 -3.47 -5.94 -15.88
N LEU A 206 -3.49 -4.81 -15.16
CA LEU A 206 -3.24 -4.82 -13.72
C LEU A 206 -4.29 -5.63 -12.94
N LYS A 207 -5.56 -5.58 -13.33
CA LYS A 207 -6.63 -6.40 -12.73
C LYS A 207 -6.38 -7.89 -12.99
N LEU A 208 -6.10 -8.28 -14.23
CA LEU A 208 -5.81 -9.68 -14.58
C LEU A 208 -4.59 -10.22 -13.83
N LEU A 209 -3.50 -9.46 -13.75
CA LEU A 209 -2.30 -9.86 -13.00
C LEU A 209 -2.59 -10.03 -11.51
N LYS A 210 -3.37 -9.12 -10.92
CA LYS A 210 -3.78 -9.22 -9.52
C LYS A 210 -4.65 -10.46 -9.30
N PHE A 211 -5.59 -10.72 -10.21
CA PHE A 211 -6.50 -11.85 -10.12
C PHE A 211 -5.75 -13.17 -10.23
N LEU A 212 -4.86 -13.30 -11.20
CA LEU A 212 -3.96 -14.44 -11.35
C LEU A 212 -3.16 -14.70 -10.06
N LEU A 213 -2.54 -13.66 -9.48
CA LEU A 213 -1.79 -13.83 -8.23
C LEU A 213 -2.69 -14.24 -7.06
N GLU A 214 -3.90 -13.67 -6.96
CA GLU A 214 -4.86 -14.02 -5.89
C GLU A 214 -5.28 -15.49 -5.98
N GLN A 215 -5.64 -15.97 -7.17
CA GLN A 215 -6.02 -17.36 -7.39
C GLN A 215 -4.86 -18.33 -7.11
N LEU A 216 -3.66 -18.03 -7.60
CA LEU A 216 -2.47 -18.84 -7.32
C LEU A 216 -2.17 -18.88 -5.82
N LYS A 217 -2.33 -17.76 -5.10
CA LYS A 217 -2.18 -17.72 -3.64
C LYS A 217 -3.23 -18.56 -2.92
N MET A 218 -4.46 -18.62 -3.41
CA MET A 218 -5.49 -19.49 -2.85
C MET A 218 -5.14 -20.97 -3.02
N LYS A 219 -4.59 -21.35 -4.18
CA LYS A 219 -4.12 -22.73 -4.44
C LYS A 219 -2.83 -23.09 -3.68
N HIS A 220 -1.95 -22.11 -3.45
CA HIS A 220 -0.62 -22.30 -2.85
C HIS A 220 -0.33 -21.30 -1.72
N PRO A 221 -1.11 -21.33 -0.61
CA PRO A 221 -1.06 -20.28 0.40
C PRO A 221 0.26 -20.21 1.17
N LYS A 222 0.93 -21.34 1.38
CA LYS A 222 2.19 -21.41 2.15
C LYS A 222 3.37 -20.92 1.31
N GLU A 223 3.47 -21.40 0.08
CA GLU A 223 4.54 -21.09 -0.86
C GLU A 223 4.47 -19.63 -1.29
N LEU A 224 3.26 -19.09 -1.43
CA LEU A 224 3.03 -17.77 -1.98
C LEU A 224 2.64 -16.72 -0.92
N GLU A 225 2.76 -17.02 0.39
CA GLU A 225 2.35 -16.13 1.48
C GLU A 225 2.94 -14.72 1.35
N LYS A 226 4.24 -14.64 1.02
CA LYS A 226 5.03 -13.41 0.94
C LYS A 226 4.66 -12.51 -0.24
N PHE A 227 4.09 -13.06 -1.31
CA PHE A 227 3.69 -12.25 -2.46
C PHE A 227 2.44 -11.45 -2.16
N CYS A 228 2.39 -10.20 -2.60
CA CYS A 228 1.21 -9.37 -2.46
C CYS A 228 0.97 -8.57 -3.73
N SER A 229 -0.22 -7.96 -3.82
CA SER A 229 -0.59 -7.16 -5.00
C SER A 229 0.33 -5.96 -5.27
N TYR A 230 1.18 -5.57 -4.31
CA TYR A 230 2.19 -4.53 -4.53
C TYR A 230 3.36 -4.99 -5.41
N HIS A 231 3.73 -6.28 -5.39
CA HIS A 231 4.73 -6.81 -6.32
C HIS A 231 4.21 -6.69 -7.76
N VAL A 232 2.97 -7.14 -7.98
CA VAL A 232 2.30 -7.03 -9.28
C VAL A 232 2.17 -5.58 -9.72
N LYS A 233 1.75 -4.66 -8.83
CA LYS A 233 1.63 -3.24 -9.16
C LYS A 233 2.99 -2.62 -9.50
N THR A 234 4.05 -2.98 -8.78
CA THR A 234 5.40 -2.48 -9.04
C THR A 234 5.92 -2.99 -10.38
N ALA A 235 5.74 -4.27 -10.67
CA ALA A 235 6.09 -4.85 -11.97
C ALA A 235 5.34 -4.15 -13.10
N PHE A 236 4.03 -3.96 -12.95
CA PHE A 236 3.20 -3.24 -13.91
C PHE A 236 3.64 -1.79 -14.14
N LEU A 237 4.04 -1.07 -13.09
CA LEU A 237 4.56 0.29 -13.22
C LEU A 237 5.88 0.33 -14.01
N HIS A 238 6.77 -0.65 -13.78
CA HIS A 238 7.98 -0.78 -14.59
C HIS A 238 7.64 -1.15 -16.03
N SER A 239 6.68 -2.03 -16.28
CA SER A 239 6.18 -2.32 -17.64
C SER A 239 5.69 -1.06 -18.36
N CYS A 240 4.95 -0.17 -17.67
CA CYS A 240 4.51 1.12 -18.24
C CYS A 240 5.67 2.06 -18.59
N VAL A 241 6.80 1.95 -17.88
CA VAL A 241 8.01 2.75 -18.18
C VAL A 241 8.82 2.10 -19.31
N THR A 242 8.87 0.76 -19.36
CA THR A 242 9.53 0.00 -20.42
C THR A 242 8.84 0.18 -21.76
N TRP A 243 7.51 0.26 -21.76
CA TRP A 243 6.66 0.44 -22.95
C TRP A 243 5.82 1.73 -22.80
N PRO A 244 6.42 2.91 -23.03
CA PRO A 244 5.79 4.18 -22.69
C PRO A 244 4.70 4.64 -23.66
N ASN A 245 4.69 4.16 -24.92
CA ASN A 245 3.80 4.68 -25.95
C ASN A 245 2.47 3.93 -25.93
N ASP A 246 1.35 4.61 -26.19
CA ASP A 246 0.04 3.94 -26.23
C ASP A 246 -0.06 2.91 -27.37
N THR A 247 0.74 3.05 -28.43
CA THR A 247 0.87 2.04 -29.50
C THR A 247 1.48 0.74 -29.01
N ASP A 248 2.30 0.79 -27.96
CA ASP A 248 2.88 -0.41 -27.32
C ASP A 248 1.79 -1.20 -26.56
N TRP A 249 0.69 -0.53 -26.20
CA TRP A 249 -0.47 -1.10 -25.51
C TRP A 249 -1.65 -1.24 -26.47
N HIS A 250 -1.53 -2.16 -27.44
CA HIS A 250 -2.52 -2.38 -28.50
C HIS A 250 -3.97 -2.30 -27.99
N LEU A 251 -4.67 -1.21 -28.35
CA LEU A 251 -5.99 -0.90 -27.80
C LEU A 251 -7.05 -1.97 -28.06
N GLY A 252 -6.85 -2.80 -29.08
CA GLY A 252 -7.73 -3.93 -29.45
C GLY A 252 -7.27 -5.31 -28.99
N ASN A 253 -6.14 -5.46 -28.29
CA ASN A 253 -5.60 -6.77 -27.89
C ASN A 253 -5.08 -6.74 -26.44
N LEU A 254 -6.02 -6.85 -25.49
CA LEU A 254 -5.73 -6.96 -24.06
C LEU A 254 -4.82 -8.16 -23.76
N ASP A 255 -4.95 -9.24 -24.51
CA ASP A 255 -4.19 -10.48 -24.30
C ASP A 255 -2.69 -10.25 -24.51
N HIS A 256 -2.33 -9.55 -25.59
CA HIS A 256 -0.93 -9.21 -25.86
C HIS A 256 -0.34 -8.32 -24.76
N SER A 257 -1.02 -7.22 -24.39
CA SER A 257 -0.55 -6.32 -23.33
C SER A 257 -0.49 -6.99 -21.97
N PHE A 258 -1.42 -7.91 -21.67
CA PHE A 258 -1.40 -8.70 -20.45
C PHE A 258 -0.21 -9.65 -20.44
N GLN A 259 0.02 -10.38 -21.53
CA GLN A 259 1.14 -11.30 -21.69
C GLN A 259 2.49 -10.57 -21.54
N GLN A 260 2.65 -9.40 -22.17
CA GLN A 260 3.87 -8.59 -22.00
C GLN A 260 4.14 -8.23 -20.53
N CYS A 261 3.11 -7.79 -19.79
CA CYS A 261 3.27 -7.49 -18.37
C CYS A 261 3.57 -8.75 -17.54
N LEU A 262 2.98 -9.88 -17.92
CA LEU A 262 3.18 -11.16 -17.26
C LEU A 262 4.61 -11.67 -17.47
N GLU A 263 5.13 -11.61 -18.70
CA GLU A 263 6.50 -11.96 -19.05
C GLU A 263 7.51 -11.08 -18.31
N PHE A 264 7.25 -9.77 -18.21
CA PHE A 264 8.06 -8.87 -17.40
C PHE A 264 8.10 -9.30 -15.93
N PHE A 265 6.94 -9.66 -15.35
CA PHE A 265 6.89 -10.11 -13.96
C PHE A 265 7.57 -11.47 -13.76
N VAL A 266 7.44 -12.40 -14.72
CA VAL A 266 8.16 -13.68 -14.72
C VAL A 266 9.66 -13.47 -14.76
N ASP A 267 10.17 -12.59 -15.60
CA ASP A 267 11.60 -12.24 -15.67
C ASP A 267 12.11 -11.69 -14.34
N CYS A 268 11.36 -10.78 -13.71
CA CYS A 268 11.66 -10.25 -12.38
C CYS A 268 11.76 -11.38 -11.32
N LEU A 269 10.83 -12.34 -11.35
CA LEU A 269 10.84 -13.49 -10.44
C LEU A 269 12.03 -14.42 -10.69
N GLN A 270 12.35 -14.71 -11.94
CA GLN A 270 13.50 -15.56 -12.32
C GLN A 270 14.82 -14.93 -11.89
N LYS A 271 14.97 -13.62 -12.06
CA LYS A 271 16.14 -12.85 -11.62
C LYS A 271 16.14 -12.56 -10.12
N SER A 272 15.02 -12.81 -9.42
CA SER A 272 14.80 -12.39 -8.03
C SER A 272 15.05 -10.89 -7.82
N GLN A 273 14.65 -10.10 -8.82
CA GLN A 273 14.90 -8.66 -8.86
C GLN A 273 13.63 -7.93 -9.28
N LEU A 274 13.06 -7.18 -8.34
CA LEU A 274 11.95 -6.26 -8.58
C LEU A 274 12.20 -5.01 -7.73
N THR A 275 12.89 -4.04 -8.30
CA THR A 275 13.19 -2.78 -7.63
C THR A 275 11.92 -2.00 -7.29
N HIS A 276 11.84 -1.43 -6.09
CA HIS A 276 10.75 -0.55 -5.68
C HIS A 276 10.69 0.67 -6.60
N PHE A 277 9.49 0.98 -7.13
CA PHE A 277 9.33 1.99 -8.18
C PHE A 277 9.83 3.40 -7.79
N PHE A 278 9.70 3.75 -6.50
CA PHE A 278 10.11 5.05 -5.97
C PHE A 278 11.49 5.04 -5.28
N ILE A 279 12.06 3.88 -4.95
CA ILE A 279 13.26 3.71 -4.09
C ILE A 279 14.19 2.71 -4.78
N PRO A 280 15.13 3.17 -5.64
CA PRO A 280 15.87 2.28 -6.53
C PRO A 280 16.75 1.22 -5.86
N GLN A 281 17.22 1.47 -4.64
CA GLN A 281 18.03 0.51 -3.89
C GLN A 281 17.20 -0.59 -3.23
N TYR A 282 15.89 -0.40 -3.08
CA TYR A 282 15.05 -1.37 -2.40
C TYR A 282 14.54 -2.45 -3.37
N ASN A 283 15.13 -3.65 -3.32
CA ASN A 283 14.58 -4.81 -4.01
C ASN A 283 13.41 -5.42 -3.23
N LEU A 284 12.24 -5.53 -3.86
CA LEU A 284 11.04 -6.12 -3.27
C LEU A 284 11.07 -7.65 -3.19
N LEU A 285 11.91 -8.28 -4.00
CA LEU A 285 12.06 -9.74 -4.02
C LEU A 285 13.27 -10.13 -3.18
N SER A 286 13.05 -10.59 -1.95
CA SER A 286 14.11 -11.00 -1.02
C SER A 286 14.93 -12.16 -1.59
N LEU A 287 16.26 -12.01 -1.65
CA LEU A 287 17.15 -13.05 -2.19
C LEU A 287 17.07 -14.37 -1.38
N GLU A 288 16.67 -14.31 -0.11
CA GLU A 288 16.44 -15.47 0.75
C GLU A 288 15.24 -16.32 0.29
N ASP A 289 14.30 -15.74 -0.46
CA ASP A 289 13.09 -16.40 -0.94
C ASP A 289 13.18 -16.81 -2.43
N LYS A 290 14.40 -16.88 -2.99
CA LYS A 290 14.65 -17.23 -4.40
C LYS A 290 13.90 -18.50 -4.85
N ALA A 291 13.83 -19.54 -4.00
CA ALA A 291 13.08 -20.75 -4.30
C ALA A 291 11.57 -20.49 -4.51
N LYS A 292 10.98 -19.58 -3.71
CA LYS A 292 9.56 -19.18 -3.84
C LYS A 292 9.34 -18.30 -5.08
N HIS A 293 10.30 -17.45 -5.44
CA HIS A 293 10.24 -16.69 -6.70
C HIS A 293 10.20 -17.63 -7.92
N HIS A 294 11.11 -18.61 -7.96
CA HIS A 294 11.11 -19.62 -9.02
C HIS A 294 9.87 -20.52 -8.98
N PHE A 295 9.29 -20.80 -7.81
CA PHE A 295 8.02 -21.50 -7.71
C PHE A 295 6.87 -20.70 -8.35
N LEU A 296 6.73 -19.42 -7.98
CA LEU A 296 5.70 -18.56 -8.57
C LEU A 296 5.90 -18.37 -10.07
N SER A 297 7.14 -18.15 -10.53
CA SER A 297 7.47 -18.06 -11.95
C SER A 297 7.01 -19.31 -12.71
N ARG A 298 7.32 -20.51 -12.21
CA ARG A 298 6.88 -21.78 -12.83
C ARG A 298 5.35 -21.89 -12.87
N LYS A 299 4.66 -21.51 -11.80
CA LYS A 299 3.19 -21.54 -11.76
C LYS A 299 2.56 -20.58 -12.76
N ILE A 300 3.10 -19.36 -12.88
CA ILE A 300 2.65 -18.40 -13.89
C ILE A 300 2.89 -18.93 -15.31
N SER A 301 4.07 -19.49 -15.59
CA SER A 301 4.36 -20.07 -16.92
C SER A 301 3.45 -21.27 -17.24
N GLN A 302 3.08 -22.08 -16.24
CA GLN A 302 2.11 -23.16 -16.40
C GLN A 302 0.72 -22.63 -16.76
N GLU A 303 0.24 -21.57 -16.10
CA GLU A 303 -1.03 -20.92 -16.44
C GLU A 303 -0.98 -20.36 -17.86
N LEU A 304 0.10 -19.64 -18.23
CA LEU A 304 0.27 -19.08 -19.57
C LEU A 304 0.24 -20.14 -20.67
N ASN A 305 1.02 -21.23 -20.52
CA ASN A 305 1.12 -22.29 -21.53
C ASN A 305 -0.17 -23.09 -21.72
N ASN A 306 -1.06 -23.08 -20.73
CA ASN A 306 -2.33 -23.82 -20.75
C ASN A 306 -3.54 -22.91 -20.97
N GLY A 307 -3.35 -21.63 -21.32
CA GLY A 307 -4.43 -20.70 -21.61
C GLY A 307 -5.21 -20.20 -20.36
N PHE A 308 -4.52 -20.04 -19.23
CA PHE A 308 -5.05 -19.56 -17.95
C PHE A 308 -6.29 -20.32 -17.45
N PRO A 309 -6.19 -21.65 -17.22
CA PRO A 309 -7.31 -22.44 -16.68
C PRO A 309 -7.88 -21.85 -15.40
N VAL A 310 -7.06 -21.18 -14.58
CA VAL A 310 -7.49 -20.52 -13.35
C VAL A 310 -8.48 -19.36 -13.54
N PHE A 311 -8.65 -18.84 -14.77
CA PHE A 311 -9.66 -17.82 -15.07
C PHE A 311 -11.05 -18.40 -15.32
N HIS A 312 -11.17 -19.73 -15.41
CA HIS A 312 -12.42 -20.45 -15.64
C HIS A 312 -12.95 -21.19 -14.40
N GLU A 313 -12.25 -21.07 -13.27
CA GLU A 313 -12.61 -21.60 -11.96
C GLU A 313 -13.35 -20.54 -11.11
#